data_AF-A0A7J5YFI5-F1
#
_entry.id   AF-A0A7J5YFI5-F1
#
_cell.length_a   1.000
_cell.length_b   1.000
_cell.length_c   1.000
_cell.angle_alpha   90.00
_cell.angle_beta   90.00
_cell.angle_gamma   90.00
#
_symmetry.space_group_name_H-M   'P 1'
#
loop_
_entity.id
_entity.type
_entity.pdbx_description
1 polymer ?
#
loop_
_entity_poly.entity_id
_entity_poly.type
_entity_poly.pdbx_seq_one_letter_code
_entity_poly.pdbx_strand_id
1 'polypeptide(L)'
;MEAPEVHSETQNTEGCFQRTCSALTVDNVYEIAKLIGTDVEKLIDGCGKDSVVGLVPKIVKVLELLESFASRNHAHKLREEELLKTFETIQIQQQKKRVGKESDEASEKNEIRELQQKEQQWKTRCEELQVQVQQLQDDREELEPAEGQPCTGSYVCQGVESLC
;
A
#
# COMPACT_ATOMS: atom_id res chain seq x y z
N MET A 1 38.24 55.56 23.97
CA MET A 1 37.83 55.66 22.56
C MET A 1 37.97 54.28 21.98
N GLU A 2 36.84 53.61 21.86
CA GLU A 2 36.72 52.24 21.34
C GLU A 2 36.79 52.34 19.81
N ALA A 3 37.71 51.60 19.19
CA ALA A 3 37.81 51.50 17.75
C ALA A 3 36.88 50.37 17.28
N PRO A 4 36.09 50.55 16.21
CA PRO A 4 35.24 49.48 15.71
C PRO A 4 36.07 48.50 14.86
N GLU A 5 36.00 47.22 15.19
CA GLU A 5 36.47 46.12 14.36
C GLU A 5 35.56 45.98 13.13
N VAL A 6 36.08 46.23 11.93
CA VAL A 6 35.39 45.96 10.66
C VAL A 6 36.34 45.19 9.74
N HIS A 7 36.62 43.93 10.06
CA HIS A 7 37.30 43.04 9.12
C HIS A 7 36.91 41.58 9.37
N SER A 8 35.86 41.08 8.71
CA SER A 8 35.71 39.65 8.33
C SER A 8 34.37 39.30 7.67
N GLU A 9 33.94 40.01 6.61
CA GLU A 9 32.80 39.53 5.79
C GLU A 9 33.12 39.35 4.30
N THR A 10 34.33 39.67 3.85
CA THR A 10 34.66 39.72 2.42
C THR A 10 35.14 38.39 1.82
N GLN A 11 35.30 37.32 2.61
CA GLN A 11 35.97 36.09 2.15
C GLN A 11 35.07 34.89 1.81
N ASN A 12 33.74 34.97 1.99
CA ASN A 12 32.86 33.81 1.73
C ASN A 12 31.85 34.03 0.57
N THR A 13 31.88 35.18 -0.10
CA THR A 13 30.82 35.60 -1.03
C THR A 13 31.14 35.31 -2.50
N GLU A 14 32.41 35.15 -2.89
CA GLU A 14 32.80 34.80 -4.27
C GLU A 14 32.37 33.38 -4.70
N GLY A 15 32.11 32.49 -3.73
CA GLY A 15 31.65 31.13 -4.00
C GLY A 15 30.29 31.06 -4.67
N CYS A 16 29.45 32.10 -4.56
CA CYS A 16 28.12 32.12 -5.17
C CYS A 16 28.16 32.06 -6.71
N PHE A 17 29.20 32.63 -7.33
CA PHE A 17 29.38 32.60 -8.79
C PHE A 17 30.01 31.29 -9.30
N GLN A 18 30.54 30.45 -8.41
CA GLN A 18 31.19 29.18 -8.76
C GLN A 18 30.19 28.00 -8.74
N ARG A 19 28.96 28.23 -8.26
CA ARG A 19 27.91 27.19 -8.22
C ARG A 19 27.36 26.92 -9.62
N THR A 20 27.00 25.66 -9.86
CA THR A 20 26.27 25.28 -11.08
C THR A 20 24.85 25.84 -11.06
N CYS A 21 24.26 26.09 -12.24
CA CYS A 21 22.86 26.54 -12.33
C CYS A 21 21.88 25.57 -11.64
N SER A 22 22.20 24.27 -11.59
CA SER A 22 21.37 23.27 -10.93
C SER A 22 21.40 23.39 -9.40
N ALA A 23 22.47 23.91 -8.80
CA ALA A 23 22.63 24.05 -7.35
C ALA A 23 22.28 25.45 -6.82
N LEU A 24 21.97 26.40 -7.72
CA LEU A 24 21.65 27.78 -7.36
C LEU A 24 20.33 27.85 -6.58
N THR A 25 20.35 28.54 -5.43
CA THR A 25 19.16 28.87 -4.63
C THR A 25 18.81 30.34 -4.71
N VAL A 26 17.60 30.71 -4.28
CA VAL A 26 17.15 32.11 -4.19
C VAL A 26 18.07 32.93 -3.27
N ASP A 27 18.52 32.36 -2.15
CA ASP A 27 19.49 33.02 -1.27
C ASP A 27 20.79 33.37 -2.00
N ASN A 28 21.26 32.48 -2.90
CA ASN A 28 22.46 32.76 -3.68
C ASN A 28 22.25 33.93 -4.64
N VAL A 29 21.04 34.11 -5.17
CA VAL A 29 20.71 35.25 -6.03
C VAL A 29 20.74 36.55 -5.23
N TYR A 30 20.27 36.55 -3.97
CA TYR A 30 20.35 37.72 -3.11
C TYR A 30 21.80 38.07 -2.73
N GLU A 31 22.65 37.09 -2.44
CA GLU A 31 24.07 37.32 -2.20
C GLU A 31 24.78 37.89 -3.45
N ILE A 32 24.48 37.33 -4.63
CA ILE A 32 24.96 37.87 -5.92
C ILE A 32 24.49 39.31 -6.13
N ALA A 33 23.21 39.61 -5.84
CA ALA A 33 22.64 40.95 -5.96
C ALA A 33 23.34 41.96 -5.04
N LYS A 34 23.67 41.55 -3.80
CA LYS A 34 24.42 42.38 -2.85
C LYS A 34 25.81 42.73 -3.39
N LEU A 35 26.55 41.74 -3.90
CA LEU A 35 27.87 41.96 -4.50
C LEU A 35 27.82 42.89 -5.71
N ILE A 36 26.88 42.63 -6.63
CA ILE A 36 26.70 43.48 -7.82
C ILE A 36 26.30 44.91 -7.40
N GLY A 37 25.43 45.05 -6.40
CA GLY A 37 25.06 46.36 -5.85
C GLY A 37 26.26 47.14 -5.33
N THR A 38 27.12 46.51 -4.54
CA THR A 38 28.36 47.12 -4.03
C THR A 38 29.31 47.53 -5.17
N ASP A 39 29.42 46.75 -6.24
CA ASP A 39 30.27 47.13 -7.37
C ASP A 39 29.64 48.24 -8.23
N VAL A 40 28.31 48.27 -8.35
CA VAL A 40 27.59 49.38 -8.98
C VAL A 40 27.76 50.68 -8.17
N GLU A 41 27.73 50.63 -6.83
CA GLU A 41 27.98 51.79 -5.97
C GLU A 41 29.37 52.37 -6.22
N LYS A 42 30.41 51.53 -6.28
CA LYS A 42 31.78 51.97 -6.62
C LYS A 42 31.85 52.63 -8.00
N LEU A 43 31.09 52.12 -8.98
CA LEU A 43 31.02 52.74 -10.32
C LEU A 43 30.32 54.10 -10.29
N ILE A 44 29.28 54.27 -9.46
CA ILE A 44 28.61 55.56 -9.27
C ILE A 44 29.58 56.57 -8.64
N ASP A 45 30.32 56.16 -7.61
CA ASP A 45 31.28 57.02 -6.91
C ASP A 45 32.45 57.43 -7.81
N GLY A 46 32.94 56.53 -8.67
CA GLY A 46 34.09 56.78 -9.54
C GLY A 46 33.76 57.43 -10.89
N CYS A 47 32.62 57.12 -11.49
CA CYS A 47 32.27 57.50 -12.87
C CYS A 47 31.00 58.35 -12.97
N GLY A 48 30.33 58.63 -11.85
CA GLY A 48 29.07 59.36 -11.82
C GLY A 48 27.85 58.50 -12.19
N LYS A 49 26.70 58.87 -11.61
CA LYS A 49 25.43 58.12 -11.73
C LYS A 49 24.95 57.88 -13.17
N ASP A 50 25.20 58.82 -14.07
CA ASP A 50 24.67 58.78 -15.44
C ASP A 50 25.25 57.59 -16.23
N SER A 51 26.44 57.12 -15.83
CA SER A 51 27.11 55.95 -16.41
C SER A 51 26.36 54.63 -16.16
N VAL A 52 25.53 54.54 -15.11
CA VAL A 52 24.85 53.28 -14.73
C VAL A 52 23.33 53.36 -14.73
N VAL A 53 22.73 54.56 -14.86
CA VAL A 53 21.27 54.79 -14.85
C VAL A 53 20.50 53.85 -15.79
N GLY A 54 21.01 53.60 -16.99
CA GLY A 54 20.38 52.70 -17.96
C GLY A 54 20.74 51.21 -17.77
N LEU A 55 21.79 50.92 -16.99
CA LEU A 55 22.32 49.57 -16.77
C LEU A 55 21.66 48.91 -15.56
N VAL A 56 21.49 49.64 -14.46
CA VAL A 56 20.90 49.11 -13.21
C VAL A 56 19.55 48.42 -13.43
N PRO A 57 18.58 49.01 -14.17
CA PRO A 57 17.30 48.34 -14.42
C PRO A 57 17.44 47.01 -15.18
N LYS A 58 18.44 46.88 -16.06
CA LYS A 58 18.72 45.65 -16.79
C LYS A 58 19.33 44.59 -15.89
N ILE A 59 20.25 44.98 -15.00
CA ILE A 59 20.84 44.10 -13.98
C ILE A 59 19.74 43.56 -13.07
N VAL A 60 18.88 44.45 -12.54
CA VAL A 60 17.72 44.06 -11.73
C VAL A 60 16.86 43.06 -12.49
N LYS A 61 16.58 43.31 -13.77
CA LYS A 61 15.77 42.38 -14.56
C LYS A 61 16.40 40.99 -14.72
N VAL A 62 17.71 40.92 -14.89
CA VAL A 62 18.43 39.63 -14.96
C VAL A 62 18.37 38.91 -13.61
N LEU A 63 18.52 39.63 -12.49
CA LEU A 63 18.42 39.07 -11.14
C LEU A 63 17.00 38.53 -10.84
N GLU A 64 15.94 39.24 -11.24
CA GLU A 64 14.55 38.75 -11.14
C GLU A 64 14.34 37.45 -11.94
N LEU A 65 14.87 37.37 -13.16
CA LEU A 65 14.78 36.17 -13.99
C LEU A 65 15.54 35.00 -13.35
N LEU A 66 16.69 35.28 -12.76
CA LEU A 66 17.50 34.28 -12.06
C LEU A 66 16.83 33.78 -10.78
N GLU A 67 16.18 34.67 -10.01
CA GLU A 67 15.37 34.31 -8.85
C GLU A 67 14.19 33.42 -9.25
N SER A 68 13.46 33.79 -10.31
CA SER A 68 12.37 32.97 -10.85
C SER A 68 12.87 31.58 -11.29
N PHE A 69 14.04 31.53 -11.94
CA PHE A 69 14.68 30.27 -12.33
C PHE A 69 15.03 29.42 -11.10
N ALA A 70 15.69 30.00 -10.09
CA ALA A 70 16.10 29.29 -8.87
C ALA A 70 14.90 28.75 -8.09
N SER A 71 13.85 29.55 -7.95
CA SER A 71 12.60 29.17 -7.29
C SER A 71 11.89 28.01 -8.01
N ARG A 72 11.75 28.12 -9.35
CA ARG A 72 11.17 27.04 -10.16
C ARG A 72 12.00 25.76 -10.09
N ASN A 73 13.32 25.88 -10.17
CA ASN A 73 14.23 24.73 -10.07
C ASN A 73 14.06 24.00 -8.73
N HIS A 74 13.95 24.73 -7.62
CA HIS A 74 13.66 24.14 -6.31
C HIS A 74 12.31 23.41 -6.29
N ALA A 75 11.25 24.01 -6.84
CA ALA A 75 9.94 23.36 -6.93
C ALA A 75 9.97 22.08 -7.79
N HIS A 76 10.72 22.10 -8.89
CA HIS A 76 10.92 20.91 -9.74
C HIS A 76 11.63 19.78 -8.99
N LYS A 77 12.68 20.10 -8.22
CA LYS A 77 13.40 19.11 -7.40
C LYS A 77 12.51 18.46 -6.34
N LEU A 78 11.70 19.27 -5.64
CA LEU A 78 10.75 18.74 -4.66
C LEU A 78 9.74 17.78 -5.30
N ARG A 79 9.19 18.17 -6.45
CA ARG A 79 8.26 17.32 -7.20
C ARG A 79 8.91 16.01 -7.67
N GLU A 80 10.17 16.08 -8.11
CA GLU A 80 10.94 14.90 -8.50
C GLU A 80 11.13 13.96 -7.29
N GLU A 81 11.49 14.49 -6.13
CA GLU A 81 11.63 13.73 -4.89
C GLU A 81 10.30 13.06 -4.47
N GLU A 82 9.18 13.77 -4.56
CA GLU A 82 7.85 13.21 -4.31
C GLU A 82 7.50 12.10 -5.30
N LEU A 83 7.85 12.26 -6.58
CA LEU A 83 7.61 11.24 -7.59
C LEU A 83 8.44 9.98 -7.32
N LEU A 84 9.69 10.13 -6.88
CA LEU A 84 10.53 9.00 -6.49
C LEU A 84 9.96 8.27 -5.26
N LYS A 85 9.49 9.00 -4.23
CA LYS A 85 8.85 8.41 -3.05
C LYS A 85 7.56 7.66 -3.39
N THR A 86 6.74 8.22 -4.26
CA THR A 86 5.50 7.55 -4.71
C THR A 86 5.81 6.30 -5.54
N PHE A 87 6.82 6.36 -6.41
CA PHE A 87 7.28 5.20 -7.16
C PHE A 87 7.78 4.07 -6.24
N GLU A 88 8.60 4.40 -5.24
CA GLU A 88 9.06 3.44 -4.23
C GLU A 88 7.89 2.80 -3.47
N THR A 89 6.92 3.62 -3.04
CA THR A 89 5.70 3.15 -2.37
C THR A 89 4.92 2.17 -3.24
N ILE A 90 4.73 2.48 -4.52
CA ILE A 90 4.03 1.61 -5.47
C ILE A 90 4.79 0.30 -5.65
N GLN A 91 6.11 0.32 -5.77
CA GLN A 91 6.92 -0.89 -5.88
C GLN A 91 6.75 -1.81 -4.66
N ILE A 92 6.82 -1.24 -3.45
CA ILE A 92 6.62 -1.97 -2.20
C ILE A 92 5.20 -2.56 -2.14
N GLN A 93 4.18 -1.79 -2.50
CA GLN A 93 2.79 -2.28 -2.54
C GLN A 93 2.61 -3.42 -3.54
N GLN A 94 3.20 -3.34 -4.73
CA GLN A 94 3.15 -4.41 -5.72
C GLN A 94 3.86 -5.67 -5.24
N GLN A 95 5.03 -5.53 -4.61
CA GLN A 95 5.75 -6.66 -4.02
C GLN A 95 4.92 -7.31 -2.91
N LYS A 96 4.35 -6.52 -2.00
CA LYS A 96 3.47 -7.03 -0.93
C LYS A 96 2.23 -7.71 -1.48
N LYS A 97 1.62 -7.17 -2.54
CA LYS A 97 0.45 -7.77 -3.19
C LYS A 97 0.79 -9.12 -3.84
N ARG A 98 1.97 -9.25 -4.47
CA ARG A 98 2.44 -10.53 -5.02
C ARG A 98 2.63 -11.57 -3.93
N VAL A 99 3.35 -11.23 -2.86
CA VAL A 99 3.59 -12.12 -1.72
C VAL A 99 2.29 -12.51 -1.02
N GLY A 100 1.38 -11.55 -0.80
CA GLY A 100 0.07 -11.83 -0.19
C GLY A 100 -0.78 -12.77 -1.04
N LYS A 101 -0.83 -12.54 -2.36
CA LYS A 101 -1.58 -13.40 -3.28
C LYS A 101 -1.03 -14.83 -3.33
N GLU A 102 0.29 -14.99 -3.34
CA GLU A 102 0.93 -16.31 -3.30
C GLU A 102 0.65 -17.04 -1.97
N SER A 103 0.64 -16.31 -0.85
CA SER A 103 0.30 -16.87 0.46
C SER A 103 -1.16 -17.31 0.56
N ASP A 104 -2.09 -16.47 0.08
CA ASP A 104 -3.52 -16.78 0.09
C ASP A 104 -3.84 -17.97 -0.82
N GLU A 105 -3.28 -18.01 -2.04
CA GLU A 105 -3.45 -19.13 -2.97
C GLU A 105 -2.85 -20.44 -2.41
N ALA A 106 -1.78 -20.37 -1.62
CA ALA A 106 -1.20 -21.54 -0.96
C ALA A 106 -2.09 -22.03 0.20
N SER A 107 -2.66 -21.12 0.99
CA SER A 107 -3.59 -21.46 2.07
C SER A 107 -4.86 -22.12 1.54
N GLU A 108 -5.47 -21.52 0.51
CA GLU A 108 -6.69 -22.03 -0.12
C GLU A 108 -6.49 -23.45 -0.68
N LYS A 109 -5.34 -23.72 -1.31
CA LYS A 109 -4.98 -25.07 -1.79
C LYS A 109 -4.85 -26.09 -0.65
N ASN A 110 -4.32 -25.68 0.51
CA ASN A 110 -4.24 -26.56 1.67
C ASN A 110 -5.62 -26.85 2.25
N GLU A 111 -6.48 -25.83 2.38
CA GLU A 111 -7.86 -25.99 2.87
C GLU A 111 -8.67 -26.95 1.98
N ILE A 112 -8.57 -26.81 0.65
CA ILE A 112 -9.22 -27.72 -0.30
C ILE A 112 -8.74 -29.17 -0.09
N ARG A 113 -7.43 -29.37 0.09
CA ARG A 113 -6.85 -30.71 0.31
C ARG A 113 -7.36 -31.33 1.61
N GLU A 114 -7.42 -30.55 2.69
CA GLU A 114 -7.96 -31.02 3.97
C GLU A 114 -9.44 -31.38 3.89
N LEU A 115 -10.24 -30.58 3.18
CA LEU A 115 -11.66 -30.87 2.95
C LEU A 115 -11.85 -32.16 2.16
N GLN A 116 -11.08 -32.38 1.10
CA GLN A 116 -11.11 -33.62 0.32
C GLN A 116 -10.76 -34.85 1.17
N GLN A 117 -9.77 -34.72 2.07
CA GLN A 117 -9.40 -35.81 2.97
C GLN A 117 -10.53 -36.13 3.95
N LYS A 118 -11.18 -35.10 4.51
CA LYS A 118 -12.36 -35.28 5.38
C LYS A 118 -13.51 -35.93 4.61
N GLU A 119 -13.79 -35.49 3.39
CA GLU A 119 -14.84 -36.07 2.55
C GLU A 119 -14.63 -37.58 2.33
N GLN A 120 -13.40 -37.98 1.97
CA GLN A 120 -13.06 -39.39 1.80
C GLN A 120 -13.28 -40.18 3.09
N GLN A 121 -12.81 -39.65 4.22
CA GLN A 121 -12.98 -40.31 5.51
C GLN A 121 -14.46 -40.46 5.90
N TRP A 122 -15.27 -39.44 5.64
CA TRP A 122 -16.71 -39.48 5.88
C TRP A 122 -17.39 -40.52 5.00
N LYS A 123 -17.02 -40.59 3.71
CA LYS A 123 -17.54 -41.57 2.78
C LYS A 123 -17.26 -43.00 3.24
N THR A 124 -16.00 -43.29 3.61
CA THR A 124 -15.62 -44.61 4.14
C THR A 124 -16.42 -44.96 5.40
N ARG A 125 -16.58 -44.03 6.33
CA ARG A 125 -17.39 -44.28 7.54
C ARG A 125 -18.86 -44.52 7.24
N CYS A 126 -19.45 -43.81 6.28
CA CYS A 126 -20.81 -44.05 5.84
C CYS A 126 -20.97 -45.46 5.24
N GLU A 127 -20.02 -45.90 4.40
CA GLU A 127 -20.00 -47.24 3.84
C GLU A 127 -19.87 -48.32 4.94
N GLU A 128 -18.95 -48.13 5.89
CA GLU A 128 -18.77 -49.02 7.05
C GLU A 128 -20.03 -49.11 7.93
N LEU A 129 -20.69 -47.99 8.18
CA LEU A 129 -21.95 -47.95 8.93
C LEU A 129 -23.09 -48.62 8.16
N GLN A 130 -23.13 -48.44 6.83
CA GLN A 130 -24.14 -49.09 5.99
C GLN A 130 -23.98 -50.61 6.01
N VAL A 131 -22.75 -51.12 5.94
CA VAL A 131 -22.47 -52.55 6.10
C VAL A 131 -22.89 -53.05 7.48
N GLN A 132 -22.58 -52.31 8.55
CA GLN A 132 -23.00 -52.68 9.91
C GLN A 132 -24.53 -52.72 10.05
N VAL A 133 -25.25 -51.75 9.48
CA VAL A 133 -26.71 -51.74 9.49
C VAL A 133 -27.27 -52.93 8.71
N GLN A 134 -26.70 -53.27 7.55
CA GLN A 134 -27.14 -54.43 6.77
C GLN A 134 -26.92 -55.72 7.56
N GLN A 135 -25.74 -55.91 8.15
CA GLN A 135 -25.43 -57.08 8.98
C GLN A 135 -26.43 -57.22 10.14
N LEU A 136 -26.74 -56.12 10.84
CA LEU A 136 -27.72 -56.13 11.94
C LEU A 136 -29.16 -56.41 11.46
N GLN A 137 -29.52 -56.02 10.24
CA GLN A 137 -30.82 -56.35 9.64
C GLN A 137 -30.91 -57.84 9.30
N ASP A 138 -29.85 -58.38 8.69
CA ASP A 138 -29.74 -59.80 8.34
C ASP A 138 -29.78 -60.67 9.61
N ASP A 139 -29.00 -60.30 10.64
CA ASP A 139 -28.99 -60.99 11.94
C ASP A 139 -30.38 -60.96 12.62
N ARG A 140 -31.12 -59.84 12.50
CA ARG A 140 -32.49 -59.74 13.04
C ARG A 140 -33.48 -60.61 12.28
N GLU A 141 -33.35 -60.70 10.95
CA GLU A 141 -34.19 -61.55 10.11
C GLU A 141 -33.91 -63.05 10.37
N GLU A 142 -32.65 -63.42 10.58
CA GLU A 142 -32.25 -64.80 10.95
C GLU A 142 -32.75 -65.20 12.35
N LEU A 143 -32.84 -64.24 13.28
CA LEU A 143 -33.41 -64.42 14.62
C LEU A 143 -34.95 -64.35 14.67
N GLU A 144 -35.61 -64.03 13.55
CA GLU A 144 -37.08 -64.04 13.38
C GLU A 144 -37.59 -65.24 12.54
N PRO A 145 -37.27 -66.52 12.85
CA PRO A 145 -38.00 -67.63 12.25
C PRO A 145 -39.35 -67.82 12.97
N ALA A 146 -40.42 -67.32 12.34
CA ALA A 146 -41.80 -67.74 12.51
C ALA A 146 -42.41 -67.74 13.93
N GLU A 147 -42.62 -66.56 14.51
CA GLU A 147 -43.70 -66.37 15.50
C GLU A 147 -44.82 -65.51 14.88
N GLY A 148 -45.77 -66.13 14.17
CA GLY A 148 -46.87 -65.36 13.61
C GLY A 148 -47.84 -66.07 12.67
N GLN A 149 -48.25 -67.31 12.97
CA GLN A 149 -49.39 -67.93 12.28
C GLN A 149 -50.69 -67.62 13.06
N PRO A 150 -51.73 -66.99 12.47
CA PRO A 150 -53.00 -66.80 13.16
C PRO A 150 -53.81 -68.09 13.15
N CYS A 151 -54.03 -68.68 14.32
CA CYS A 151 -54.99 -69.77 14.49
C CYS A 151 -56.42 -69.23 14.34
N THR A 152 -57.00 -69.33 13.15
CA THR A 152 -58.46 -69.21 12.96
C THR A 152 -59.13 -70.52 13.36
N GLY A 153 -59.40 -70.68 14.66
CA GLY A 153 -60.21 -71.76 15.23
C GLY A 153 -61.63 -71.28 15.53
N SER A 154 -62.60 -71.79 14.77
CA SER A 154 -64.04 -71.56 14.90
C SER A 154 -64.60 -72.08 16.23
N TYR A 155 -65.24 -71.22 17.03
CA TYR A 155 -66.42 -71.58 17.83
C TYR A 155 -67.44 -70.43 17.80
N VAL A 156 -68.63 -70.77 17.31
CA VAL A 156 -69.81 -69.93 17.10
C VAL A 156 -70.58 -69.80 18.41
N CYS A 157 -70.97 -68.58 18.79
CA CYS A 157 -72.08 -68.37 19.73
C CYS A 157 -73.14 -67.49 19.04
N GLN A 158 -74.18 -68.16 18.54
CA GLN A 158 -75.42 -67.54 18.07
C GLN A 158 -76.08 -66.77 19.23
N GLY A 159 -76.61 -65.60 18.90
CA GLY A 159 -77.47 -64.85 19.80
C GLY A 159 -78.77 -65.60 20.08
N VAL A 160 -79.16 -65.56 21.36
CA VAL A 160 -80.49 -65.38 21.94
C VAL A 160 -81.75 -65.97 21.27
N GLU A 161 -82.60 -66.51 22.16
CA GLU A 161 -84.05 -66.84 22.06
C GLU A 161 -84.42 -68.29 21.68
N SER A 162 -84.90 -69.07 22.66
CA SER A 162 -86.34 -69.25 22.85
C SER A 162 -86.67 -69.99 24.15
N LEU A 163 -87.66 -69.45 24.87
CA LEU A 163 -88.48 -70.10 25.90
C LEU A 163 -89.26 -71.30 25.34
N CYS A 164 -89.73 -72.12 26.29
CA CYS A 164 -90.64 -73.28 26.23
C CYS A 164 -89.99 -74.66 26.16
#